data_AF-R9KHY4-F1
#
_entry.id   AF-R9KHY4-F1
#
_cell.length_a   1.000
_cell.length_b   1.000
_cell.length_c   1.000
_cell.angle_alpha   90.00
_cell.angle_beta   90.00
_cell.angle_gamma   90.00
#
_symmetry.space_group_name_H-M   'P 1'
#
loop_
_entity.id
_entity.type
_entity.pdbx_description
1 polymer ?
#
loop_
_entity_poly.entity_id
_entity_poly.type
_entity_poly.pdbx_seq_one_letter_code
_entity_poly.pdbx_strand_id
1 'polypeptide(L)'
;MDCKETQRCIHLFLKDELDWDTAQKFVEHVRSCNECMEELTIEYLLSEGMSRLENADDIDVQKELEEMLNRTMLRVKRRKQLKAGLFMLASMLLSIILLGGTG
;
A
#
# COMPACT_ATOMS: atom_id res chain seq x y z
N MET A 1 -8.78 -8.70 5.26
CA MET A 1 -8.46 -8.70 6.69
C MET A 1 -9.65 -8.14 7.45
N ASP A 2 -9.77 -8.48 8.73
CA ASP A 2 -10.80 -7.94 9.63
C ASP A 2 -10.29 -6.73 10.45
N CYS A 3 -11.19 -6.08 11.21
CA CYS A 3 -10.85 -4.90 12.00
C CYS A 3 -9.73 -5.18 13.00
N LYS A 4 -9.70 -6.37 13.62
CA LYS A 4 -8.72 -6.74 14.64
C LYS A 4 -7.33 -6.96 14.05
N GLU A 5 -7.27 -7.58 12.88
CA GLU A 5 -6.04 -7.69 12.09
C GLU A 5 -5.56 -6.31 11.64
N THR A 6 -6.46 -5.46 11.16
CA THR A 6 -6.16 -4.08 10.75
C THR A 6 -5.57 -3.29 11.92
N GLN A 7 -6.21 -3.26 13.08
CA GLN A 7 -5.74 -2.58 14.28
C GLN A 7 -4.28 -2.94 14.65
N ARG A 8 -3.95 -4.24 14.62
CA ARG A 8 -2.59 -4.72 14.91
C ARG A 8 -1.56 -4.29 13.88
N CYS A 9 -1.99 -4.08 12.63
CA CYS A 9 -1.13 -3.67 11.53
C CYS A 9 -0.90 -2.15 11.48
N ILE A 10 -1.64 -1.33 12.24
CA ILE A 10 -1.57 0.14 12.16
C ILE A 10 -0.13 0.65 12.36
N HIS A 11 0.55 0.28 13.45
CA HIS A 11 1.92 0.76 13.70
C HIS A 11 2.92 0.31 12.63
N LEU A 12 2.77 -0.90 12.10
CA LEU A 12 3.62 -1.42 11.03
C LEU A 12 3.35 -0.70 9.70
N PHE A 13 2.09 -0.36 9.44
CA PHE A 13 1.70 0.44 8.29
C PHE A 13 2.31 1.84 8.34
N LEU A 14 2.23 2.51 9.50
CA LEU A 14 2.80 3.84 9.72
C LEU A 14 4.33 3.89 9.53
N LYS A 15 5.03 2.77 9.76
CA LYS A 15 6.48 2.63 9.56
C LYS A 15 6.88 2.13 8.17
N ASP A 16 5.93 1.89 7.28
CA ASP A 16 6.16 1.25 5.96
C ASP A 16 6.82 -0.15 6.07
N GLU A 17 6.49 -0.90 7.13
CA GLU A 17 7.07 -2.21 7.44
C GLU A 17 6.17 -3.40 7.05
N LEU A 18 4.97 -3.13 6.51
CA LEU A 18 4.08 -4.19 6.03
C LEU A 18 4.59 -4.79 4.73
N ASP A 19 4.49 -6.12 4.62
CA ASP A 19 4.66 -6.77 3.33
C ASP A 19 3.55 -6.35 2.35
N TRP A 20 3.83 -6.55 1.06
CA TRP A 20 3.00 -6.02 -0.01
C TRP A 20 1.55 -6.54 0.00
N ASP A 21 1.33 -7.81 0.32
CA ASP A 21 -0.01 -8.42 0.30
C ASP A 21 -0.83 -7.92 1.49
N THR A 22 -0.20 -7.85 2.66
CA THR A 22 -0.81 -7.32 3.89
C THR A 22 -1.13 -5.83 3.75
N ALA A 23 -0.23 -5.03 3.18
CA ALA A 23 -0.46 -3.61 2.94
C ALA A 23 -1.65 -3.36 2.00
N GLN A 24 -1.81 -4.16 0.93
CA GLN A 24 -2.96 -4.03 0.03
C GLN A 24 -4.27 -4.30 0.77
N LYS A 25 -4.35 -5.42 1.49
CA LYS A 25 -5.54 -5.82 2.27
C LYS A 25 -5.87 -4.80 3.37
N PHE A 26 -4.85 -4.17 3.96
CA PHE A 26 -5.00 -3.13 4.99
C PHE A 26 -5.68 -1.90 4.42
N VAL A 27 -5.17 -1.37 3.31
CA VAL A 27 -5.75 -0.18 2.65
C VAL A 27 -7.18 -0.44 2.18
N GLU A 28 -7.47 -1.63 1.64
CA GLU A 28 -8.82 -2.02 1.23
C GLU A 28 -9.79 -2.02 2.42
N HIS A 29 -9.39 -2.59 3.57
CA HIS A 29 -10.24 -2.64 4.76
C HIS A 29 -10.48 -1.25 5.34
N VAL A 30 -9.42 -0.49 5.63
CA VAL A 30 -9.50 0.85 6.24
C VAL A 30 -10.37 1.81 5.43
N ARG A 31 -10.30 1.76 4.10
CA ARG A 31 -11.15 2.61 3.24
C ARG A 31 -12.63 2.25 3.27
N SER A 32 -12.96 1.00 3.62
CA SER A 32 -14.34 0.51 3.70
C SER A 32 -14.91 0.55 5.11
N CYS A 33 -14.10 0.81 6.13
CA CYS A 33 -14.45 0.72 7.54
C CYS A 33 -14.13 2.03 8.26
N ASN A 34 -15.16 2.78 8.64
CA ASN A 34 -14.99 4.09 9.28
C ASN A 34 -14.27 4.00 10.64
N GLU A 35 -14.57 2.96 11.43
CA GLU A 35 -13.93 2.73 12.74
C GLU A 35 -12.42 2.53 12.62
N CYS A 36 -11.97 1.68 11.69
CA CYS A 36 -10.54 1.47 11.46
C CYS A 36 -9.85 2.69 10.83
N MET A 37 -10.57 3.51 10.06
CA MET A 37 -10.06 4.77 9.54
C MET A 37 -9.84 5.80 10.66
N GLU A 38 -10.79 5.92 11.58
CA GLU A 38 -10.68 6.79 12.75
C GLU A 38 -9.50 6.37 13.63
N GLU A 39 -9.33 5.07 13.87
CA GLU A 39 -8.23 4.55 14.69
C GLU A 39 -6.86 4.74 14.03
N LEU A 40 -6.75 4.51 12.71
CA LEU A 40 -5.53 4.84 11.96
C LEU A 40 -5.20 6.35 12.05
N THR A 41 -6.22 7.20 12.00
CA THR A 41 -6.05 8.66 12.09
C THR A 41 -5.54 9.07 13.47
N ILE A 42 -6.10 8.49 14.54
CA ILE A 42 -5.64 8.74 15.91
C ILE A 42 -4.18 8.30 16.09
N GLU A 43 -3.85 7.08 15.67
CA GLU A 43 -2.49 6.54 15.76
C GLU A 43 -1.48 7.35 14.94
N TYR A 44 -1.89 7.83 13.75
CA TYR A 44 -1.08 8.75 12.96
C TYR A 44 -0.78 10.05 13.71
N LEU A 45 -1.81 10.69 14.30
CA LEU A 45 -1.65 11.93 15.07
C LEU A 45 -0.81 11.74 16.34
N LEU A 46 -0.93 10.59 17.01
CA LEU A 46 -0.10 10.23 18.15
C LEU A 46 1.36 9.99 17.74
N SER A 47 1.57 9.28 16.63
CA SER A 47 2.90 9.01 16.08
C SER A 47 3.59 10.29 15.55
N GLU A 48 2.83 11.23 15.01
CA GLU A 48 3.29 12.58 14.64
C GLU A 48 3.41 13.55 15.84
N GLY A 49 3.27 13.03 17.07
CA GLY A 49 3.41 13.72 18.35
C GLY A 49 3.87 15.18 18.28
N MET A 50 2.90 16.10 18.19
CA MET A 50 3.09 17.55 18.29
C MET A 50 4.04 18.21 17.28
N SER A 51 3.74 18.15 15.98
CA SER A 51 4.16 19.25 15.08
C SER A 51 3.15 20.44 15.06
N ARG A 52 2.15 20.46 15.96
CA ARG A 52 0.95 21.32 15.88
C ARG A 52 0.62 22.15 17.14
N LEU A 53 1.61 22.74 17.80
CA LEU A 53 1.33 23.76 18.82
C LEU A 53 1.71 25.20 18.41
N GLU A 54 2.29 25.44 17.22
CA GLU A 54 2.77 26.79 16.90
C GLU A 54 2.37 27.41 15.56
N ASN A 55 1.73 26.72 14.62
CA ASN A 55 1.35 27.38 13.36
C ASN A 55 -0.09 27.05 12.95
N ALA A 56 -0.95 28.04 13.15
CA ALA A 56 -2.30 28.14 12.62
C ALA A 56 -2.25 28.40 11.11
N ASP A 57 -1.64 27.49 10.36
CA ASP A 57 -1.80 27.42 8.92
C ASP A 57 -2.29 26.02 8.56
N ASP A 58 -3.31 26.01 7.73
CA ASP A 58 -4.23 24.92 7.43
C ASP A 58 -3.52 23.79 6.68
N ILE A 59 -2.78 22.93 7.40
CA ILE A 59 -2.28 21.68 6.86
C ILE A 59 -3.45 20.71 6.81
N ASP A 60 -4.00 20.52 5.61
CA ASP A 60 -5.05 19.54 5.31
C ASP A 60 -4.45 18.12 5.37
N VAL A 61 -4.31 17.60 6.60
CA VAL A 61 -3.79 16.27 6.92
C VAL A 61 -4.56 15.18 6.15
N GLN A 62 -5.85 15.39 5.87
CA GLN A 62 -6.65 14.43 5.12
C GLN A 62 -6.17 14.31 3.67
N LYS A 63 -5.87 15.46 3.03
CA LYS A 63 -5.37 15.49 1.66
C LYS A 63 -4.00 14.83 1.53
N GLU A 64 -3.09 15.07 2.46
CA GLU A 64 -1.75 14.47 2.43
C GLU A 64 -1.79 12.96 2.63
N LEU A 65 -2.67 12.49 3.52
CA LEU A 65 -2.94 11.07 3.72
C LEU A 65 -3.53 10.43 2.47
N GLU A 66 -4.48 11.09 1.81
CA GLU A 66 -5.09 10.58 0.58
C GLU A 66 -4.09 10.50 -0.58
N GLU A 67 -3.19 11.48 -0.69
CA GLU A 67 -2.09 11.45 -1.65
C GLU A 67 -1.10 10.32 -1.36
N MET A 68 -0.75 10.08 -0.09
CA MET A 68 0.11 8.97 0.30
C MET A 68 -0.52 7.62 -0.09
N LEU A 69 -1.81 7.43 0.18
CA LEU A 69 -2.55 6.23 -0.21
C LEU A 69 -2.57 6.04 -1.74
N ASN A 70 -2.80 7.11 -2.50
CA ASN A 70 -2.79 7.05 -3.97
C ASN A 70 -1.40 6.71 -4.54
N ARG A 71 -0.33 7.29 -3.99
CA ARG A 71 1.05 6.97 -4.38
C ARG A 71 1.37 5.48 -4.16
N THR A 72 0.93 4.93 -3.03
CA THR A 72 1.10 3.50 -2.72
C THR A 72 0.35 2.62 -3.71
N MET A 73 -0.92 2.91 -4.00
CA MET A 73 -1.69 2.16 -5.01
C MET A 73 -1.07 2.18 -6.42
N LEU A 74 -0.53 3.33 -6.85
CA LEU A 74 0.12 3.45 -8.16
C LEU A 74 1.41 2.63 -8.23
N ARG A 75 2.21 2.63 -7.15
CA ARG A 75 3.42 1.78 -7.04
C ARG A 75 3.06 0.29 -7.09
N VAL A 76 1.99 -0.09 -6.40
CA VAL A 76 1.47 -1.46 -6.37
C VAL A 76 1.04 -1.92 -7.77
N LYS A 77 0.23 -1.12 -8.48
CA LYS A 77 -0.21 -1.45 -9.86
C LYS A 77 0.96 -1.58 -10.83
N ARG A 78 1.92 -0.66 -10.77
CA ARG A 78 3.08 -0.65 -11.68
C ARG A 78 3.96 -1.90 -11.49
N ARG A 79 4.21 -2.32 -10.25
CA ARG A 79 4.98 -3.54 -9.98
C ARG A 79 4.24 -4.82 -10.43
N LYS A 80 2.91 -4.89 -10.28
CA LYS A 80 2.11 -6.01 -10.82
C LYS A 80 2.25 -6.12 -12.34
N GLN A 81 2.13 -4.98 -13.05
CA GLN A 81 2.25 -4.95 -14.51
C GLN A 81 3.66 -5.33 -15.00
N LEU A 82 4.72 -4.87 -14.32
CA LEU A 82 6.10 -5.25 -14.63
C LEU A 82 6.37 -6.74 -14.42
N LYS A 83 5.90 -7.32 -13.30
CA LYS A 83 6.05 -8.76 -13.04
C LYS A 83 5.26 -9.61 -14.04
N ALA A 84 4.03 -9.20 -14.39
CA ALA A 84 3.23 -9.88 -15.40
C ALA A 84 3.89 -9.84 -16.78
N GLY A 85 4.41 -8.67 -17.18
CA GLY A 85 5.16 -8.52 -18.44
C GLY A 85 6.42 -9.39 -18.49
N LEU A 86 7.20 -9.42 -17.41
CA LEU A 86 8.41 -10.27 -17.33
C LEU A 86 8.07 -11.76 -17.44
N PHE A 87 7.00 -12.21 -16.79
CA PHE A 87 6.54 -13.60 -16.86
C PHE A 87 6.10 -13.99 -18.28
N MET A 88 5.37 -13.10 -18.97
CA MET A 88 4.95 -13.31 -20.36
C MET A 88 6.15 -13.44 -21.31
N LEU A 89 7.16 -12.56 -21.17
CA LEU A 89 8.38 -12.63 -21.98
C LEU A 89 9.17 -13.92 -21.73
N ALA A 90 9.33 -14.32 -20.47
CA ALA A 90 10.00 -15.57 -20.11
C ALA A 90 9.29 -16.80 -20.71
N SER A 91 7.96 -16.83 -20.65
CA SER A 91 7.13 -17.88 -21.25
C SER A 91 7.29 -17.95 -22.78
N MET A 92 7.32 -16.79 -23.45
CA MET A 92 7.50 -16.70 -24.89
C MET A 92 8.89 -17.21 -25.32
N LEU A 93 9.95 -16.81 -24.61
CA LEU A 93 11.32 -17.31 -24.87
C LEU A 93 11.43 -18.83 -24.67
N LEU A 94 10.82 -19.34 -23.60
CA LEU A 94 10.81 -20.78 -23.31
C LEU A 94 10.10 -21.57 -24.42
N SER A 95 8.99 -21.04 -24.93
CA SER A 95 8.24 -21.63 -26.05
C SER A 95 9.07 -21.68 -27.34
N ILE A 96 9.84 -20.62 -27.63
CA ILE A 96 10.72 -20.55 -28.81
C ILE A 96 11.86 -21.57 -28.69
N ILE A 97 12.46 -21.73 -27.52
CA ILE A 97 13.55 -22.70 -27.28
C ILE A 97 13.02 -24.14 -27.43
N LEU A 98 11.84 -24.44 -26.90
CA LEU A 98 11.22 -25.78 -27.02
C LEU A 98 10.85 -26.13 -28.46
N LEU A 99 10.35 -25.16 -29.24
CA LEU A 99 10.00 -25.37 -30.64
C LEU A 99 11.23 -25.38 -31.56
N GLY A 100 12.26 -24.58 -31.26
CA GLY A 100 13.49 -24.48 -32.04
C GLY A 100 14.54 -25.56 -31.75
N GLY A 101 14.42 -26.30 -30.64
CA GLY A 101 15.36 -27.36 -30.25
C GLY A 101 15.10 -28.74 -30.89
N THR A 102 14.26 -28.82 -31.92
CA THR A 102 13.87 -30.08 -32.59
C THR A 102 14.42 -30.20 -34.02
N GLY A 103 15.52 -29.49 -34.33
CA GLY A 103 16.21 -29.51 -35.63
C GLY A 103 17.49 -30.32 -35.62
#